data_AF-E8QW90-F1
#
_entry.id   AF-E8QW90-F1
#
_cell.length_a   1.000
_cell.length_b   1.000
_cell.length_c   1.000
_cell.angle_alpha   90.00
_cell.angle_beta   90.00
_cell.angle_gamma   90.00
#
_symmetry.space_group_name_H-M   'P 1'
#
loop_
_entity.id
_entity.type
_entity.pdbx_description
1 polymer ?
#
loop_
_entity_poly.entity_id
_entity_poly.type
_entity_poly.pdbx_seq_one_letter_code
_entity_poly.pdbx_strand_id
1 'polypeptide(L)'
;MIRKISPQTILDKLQLNQNNYENQIPPRYLDSLKYILHSNLYGYYLAKKTYILSNYTLKQKDLNDCSLLYNRCKNINQHLQKTLSNTRIIILCKKSKHQFCLHFGNSIALALISRNSQQFHKDFCHEVSHLFALSNNKYIDEGIAVFTEKVALLFDNFEEILKNKIWLISQTAHRANKYNPYTYGCTAIASVILDNYKNIKPFLDQCKQASLKKSIELMHLAIQKHFKKQPTAPKKLENPNHEYFLGNIHSFLKHVSYILTKSVNILNFQDWLNLTRCTFLAPVNQTAKQLTKSFQSTHHSPPYDKIAWLFKIINKIHNIKSIKNSQKIAERTRKIILEISYNTQDKQIGNDVLLMIEILEKYIPNTAQKSILKGYYNDF
;
A
#
# COMPACT_ATOMS: atom_id res chain seq x y z
N MET A 1 5.24 23.42 12.32
CA MET A 1 4.02 24.19 11.99
C MET A 1 4.03 24.52 10.50
N ILE A 2 3.00 24.15 9.75
CA ILE A 2 2.88 24.47 8.31
C ILE A 2 2.56 25.95 8.19
N ARG A 3 3.27 26.68 7.33
CA ARG A 3 3.07 28.13 7.14
C ARG A 3 2.83 28.44 5.67
N LYS A 4 1.90 29.35 5.39
CA LYS A 4 1.70 29.90 4.05
C LYS A 4 2.93 30.72 3.68
N ILE A 5 3.39 30.57 2.44
CA ILE A 5 4.54 31.28 1.89
C ILE A 5 4.21 31.79 0.50
N SER A 6 4.89 32.85 0.07
CA SER A 6 4.72 33.36 -1.30
C SER A 6 5.14 32.28 -2.30
N PRO A 7 4.28 31.93 -3.28
CA PRO A 7 4.66 31.03 -4.37
C PRO A 7 5.88 31.56 -5.12
N GLN A 8 5.99 32.89 -5.29
CA GLN A 8 7.09 33.53 -5.99
C GLN A 8 8.44 33.21 -5.33
N THR A 9 8.50 33.22 -3.99
CA THR A 9 9.71 32.81 -3.25
C THR A 9 10.13 31.37 -3.53
N ILE A 10 9.18 30.48 -3.83
CA ILE A 10 9.46 29.09 -4.20
C ILE A 10 9.93 29.05 -5.66
N LEU A 11 9.21 29.69 -6.57
CA LEU A 11 9.52 29.73 -8.00
C LEU A 11 10.89 30.38 -8.29
N ASP A 12 11.22 31.47 -7.59
CA ASP A 12 12.50 32.17 -7.70
C ASP A 12 13.66 31.31 -7.18
N LYS A 13 13.49 30.67 -6.01
CA LYS A 13 14.46 29.71 -5.47
C LYS A 13 14.73 28.56 -6.43
N LEU A 14 13.76 28.25 -7.26
CA LEU A 14 13.84 27.16 -8.21
C LEU A 14 14.36 27.59 -9.55
N GLN A 15 14.46 28.89 -9.85
CA GLN A 15 14.66 29.39 -11.20
C GLN A 15 13.66 28.80 -12.22
N LEU A 16 12.49 28.31 -11.77
CA LEU A 16 11.53 27.63 -12.66
C LEU A 16 10.96 28.58 -13.72
N ASN A 17 10.94 29.89 -13.42
CA ASN A 17 10.49 30.92 -14.34
C ASN A 17 11.56 31.35 -15.36
N GLN A 18 12.79 30.83 -15.27
CA GLN A 18 13.93 31.33 -16.07
C GLN A 18 14.20 30.52 -17.35
N ASN A 19 13.30 29.65 -17.83
CA ASN A 19 13.56 28.69 -18.93
C ASN A 19 14.77 27.75 -18.73
N ASN A 20 15.52 27.86 -17.63
CA ASN A 20 16.74 27.10 -17.34
C ASN A 20 16.55 25.57 -17.31
N TYR A 21 15.31 25.08 -17.20
CA TYR A 21 14.99 23.64 -17.16
C TYR A 21 14.23 23.16 -18.39
N GLU A 22 14.00 23.99 -19.40
CA GLU A 22 13.25 23.59 -20.60
C GLU A 22 13.88 22.36 -21.27
N ASN A 23 15.21 22.26 -21.24
CA ASN A 23 15.97 21.10 -21.74
C ASN A 23 16.03 19.90 -20.77
N GLN A 24 15.68 20.09 -19.49
CA GLN A 24 15.67 19.03 -18.47
C GLN A 24 14.27 18.42 -18.25
N ILE A 25 13.23 19.10 -18.72
CA ILE A 25 11.84 18.65 -18.63
C ILE A 25 11.50 17.95 -19.95
N PRO A 26 11.12 16.66 -19.93
CA PRO A 26 10.63 16.00 -21.13
C PRO A 26 9.48 16.79 -21.76
N PRO A 27 9.47 17.03 -23.09
CA PRO A 27 8.50 17.89 -23.76
C PRO A 27 7.04 17.55 -23.42
N ARG A 28 6.73 16.27 -23.28
CA ARG A 28 5.40 15.75 -22.90
C ARG A 28 4.87 16.24 -21.55
N TYR A 29 5.72 16.74 -20.66
CA TYR A 29 5.34 17.27 -19.35
C TYR A 29 5.39 18.79 -19.29
N LEU A 30 6.02 19.43 -20.28
CA LEU A 30 6.27 20.86 -20.33
C LEU A 30 4.96 21.65 -20.31
N ASP A 31 3.97 21.25 -21.12
CA ASP A 31 2.69 21.95 -21.21
C ASP A 31 1.91 21.91 -19.89
N SER A 32 1.93 20.76 -19.21
CA SER A 32 1.30 20.62 -17.89
C SER A 32 1.98 21.50 -16.84
N LEU A 33 3.32 21.55 -16.86
CA LEU A 33 4.07 22.42 -15.94
C LEU A 33 3.87 23.89 -16.26
N LYS A 34 3.98 24.30 -17.53
CA LYS A 34 3.72 25.67 -17.96
C LYS A 34 2.31 26.10 -17.56
N TYR A 35 1.30 25.29 -17.83
CA TYR A 35 -0.08 25.62 -17.44
C TYR A 35 -0.22 25.84 -15.93
N ILE A 36 0.39 24.99 -15.11
CA ILE A 36 0.27 25.07 -13.65
C ILE A 36 1.10 26.23 -13.08
N LEU A 37 2.32 26.44 -13.57
CA LEU A 37 3.22 27.47 -13.08
C LEU A 37 2.74 28.88 -13.44
N HIS A 38 2.02 29.05 -14.55
CA HIS A 38 1.36 30.31 -14.92
C HIS A 38 -0.03 30.50 -14.29
N SER A 39 -0.50 29.56 -13.46
CA SER A 39 -1.76 29.70 -12.74
C SER A 39 -1.58 30.42 -11.40
N ASN A 40 -2.67 30.92 -10.81
CA ASN A 40 -2.63 31.47 -9.45
C ASN A 40 -2.31 30.36 -8.43
N LEU A 41 -1.04 30.31 -8.02
CA LEU A 41 -0.54 29.32 -7.08
C LEU A 41 -0.66 29.79 -5.63
N TYR A 42 -0.74 28.81 -4.73
CA TYR A 42 -0.65 28.95 -3.29
C TYR A 42 0.55 28.16 -2.80
N GLY A 43 1.41 28.78 -1.98
CA GLY A 43 2.62 28.18 -1.44
C GLY A 43 2.50 27.84 0.03
N TYR A 44 3.02 26.68 0.42
CA TYR A 44 3.04 26.21 1.80
C TYR A 44 4.40 25.58 2.13
N TYR A 45 4.94 25.93 3.30
CA TYR A 45 6.12 25.27 3.85
C TYR A 45 5.70 24.01 4.63
N LEU A 46 6.18 22.85 4.21
CA LEU A 46 5.84 21.56 4.82
C LEU A 46 6.89 21.13 5.86
N ALA A 47 8.15 21.08 5.44
CA ALA A 47 9.28 20.65 6.24
C ALA A 47 10.58 21.29 5.73
N LYS A 48 11.72 21.07 6.42
CA LYS A 48 13.01 21.64 6.02
C LYS A 48 13.29 21.35 4.53
N LYS A 49 13.38 22.41 3.73
CA LYS A 49 13.57 22.37 2.27
C LYS A 49 12.49 21.59 1.49
N THR A 50 11.29 21.42 2.04
CA THR A 50 10.14 20.77 1.38
C THR A 50 8.95 21.70 1.35
N TYR A 51 8.40 21.91 0.16
CA TYR A 51 7.35 22.87 -0.12
C TYR A 51 6.18 22.22 -0.83
N ILE A 52 4.97 22.73 -0.58
CA ILE A 52 3.77 22.38 -1.35
C ILE A 52 3.35 23.62 -2.15
N LEU A 53 3.19 23.45 -3.45
CA LEU A 53 2.50 24.39 -4.33
C LEU A 53 1.12 23.82 -4.67
N SER A 54 0.10 24.66 -4.74
CA SER A 54 -1.24 24.22 -5.08
C SER A 54 -1.93 25.23 -5.97
N ASN A 55 -2.69 24.78 -6.99
CA ASN A 55 -3.50 25.66 -7.83
C ASN A 55 -4.89 25.97 -7.23
N TYR A 56 -5.05 25.71 -5.94
CA TYR A 56 -6.23 26.02 -5.15
C TYR A 56 -5.85 26.14 -3.68
N THR A 57 -6.66 26.85 -2.91
CA THR A 57 -6.46 26.97 -1.47
C THR A 57 -6.64 25.61 -0.78
N LEU A 58 -5.61 25.16 -0.06
CA LEU A 58 -5.67 23.97 0.78
C LEU A 58 -6.26 24.31 2.15
N LYS A 59 -7.21 23.49 2.62
CA LYS A 59 -7.72 23.60 3.99
C LYS A 59 -6.69 23.02 4.97
N GLN A 60 -6.76 23.42 6.23
CA GLN A 60 -5.84 22.92 7.26
C GLN A 60 -5.85 21.39 7.38
N LYS A 61 -7.03 20.76 7.22
CA LYS A 61 -7.15 19.30 7.21
C LYS A 61 -6.36 18.65 6.07
N ASP A 62 -6.40 19.22 4.86
CA ASP A 62 -5.64 18.71 3.72
C ASP A 62 -4.13 18.84 3.94
N LEU A 63 -3.70 19.96 4.52
CA LEU A 63 -2.30 20.19 4.86
C LEU A 63 -1.80 19.21 5.93
N ASN A 64 -2.61 18.94 6.95
CA ASN A 64 -2.29 17.97 8.00
C ASN A 64 -2.17 16.56 7.41
N ASP A 65 -3.07 16.18 6.50
CA ASP A 65 -3.06 14.88 5.81
C ASP A 65 -1.79 14.72 4.94
N CYS A 66 -1.45 15.74 4.13
CA CYS A 66 -0.22 15.75 3.35
C CYS A 66 1.03 15.67 4.24
N SER A 67 1.04 16.36 5.38
CA SER A 67 2.15 16.33 6.34
C SER A 67 2.31 14.96 6.98
N LEU A 68 1.21 14.31 7.37
CA LEU A 68 1.23 12.96 7.91
C LEU A 68 1.84 11.98 6.89
N LEU A 69 1.29 11.93 5.67
CA LEU A 69 1.76 11.01 4.63
C LEU A 69 3.21 11.30 4.23
N TYR A 70 3.59 12.56 4.09
CA TYR A 70 4.97 12.94 3.82
C TYR A 70 5.92 12.44 4.91
N ASN A 71 5.56 12.59 6.19
CA ASN A 71 6.42 12.15 7.29
C ASN A 71 6.57 10.63 7.32
N ARG A 72 5.50 9.87 7.06
CA ARG A 72 5.56 8.41 6.90
C ARG A 72 6.47 8.02 5.75
N CYS A 73 6.24 8.58 4.56
CA CYS A 73 7.08 8.33 3.38
C CYS A 73 8.54 8.68 3.64
N LYS A 74 8.81 9.83 4.26
CA LYS A 74 10.16 10.27 4.64
C LYS A 74 10.82 9.28 5.59
N ASN A 75 10.12 8.87 6.65
CA ASN A 75 10.67 7.93 7.63
C ASN A 75 11.06 6.61 6.95
N ILE A 76 10.14 6.01 6.20
CA ILE A 76 10.40 4.78 5.43
C ILE A 76 11.57 4.96 4.47
N ASN A 77 11.55 5.99 3.64
CA ASN A 77 12.58 6.22 2.64
C ASN A 77 13.96 6.49 3.26
N GLN A 78 14.05 7.12 4.44
CA GLN A 78 15.34 7.32 5.12
C GLN A 78 15.99 6.00 5.61
N HIS A 79 15.17 4.99 5.89
CA HIS A 79 15.66 3.64 6.20
C HIS A 79 16.05 2.86 4.94
N LEU A 80 15.34 3.05 3.83
CA LEU A 80 15.64 2.36 2.57
C LEU A 80 16.82 3.00 1.84
N GLN A 81 16.95 4.33 1.87
CA GLN A 81 17.90 5.08 1.06
C GLN A 81 18.30 6.43 1.67
N LYS A 82 19.36 7.01 1.13
CA LYS A 82 19.74 8.39 1.48
C LYS A 82 18.79 9.37 0.77
N THR A 83 18.58 10.53 1.39
CA THR A 83 17.91 11.66 0.75
C THR A 83 18.74 12.14 -0.44
N LEU A 84 18.16 12.17 -1.64
CA LEU A 84 18.86 12.52 -2.87
C LEU A 84 18.59 13.96 -3.35
N SER A 85 17.40 14.50 -3.06
CA SER A 85 17.09 15.90 -3.34
C SER A 85 17.28 16.78 -2.09
N ASN A 86 17.98 17.90 -2.29
CA ASN A 86 18.14 18.93 -1.27
C ASN A 86 16.86 19.72 -1.09
N THR A 87 16.19 20.06 -2.19
CA THR A 87 14.93 20.78 -2.20
C THR A 87 13.85 19.93 -2.87
N ARG A 88 12.70 19.81 -2.20
CA ARG A 88 11.57 19.00 -2.65
C ARG A 88 10.34 19.86 -2.83
N ILE A 89 9.67 19.74 -3.96
CA ILE A 89 8.41 20.42 -4.21
C ILE A 89 7.34 19.42 -4.57
N ILE A 90 6.21 19.57 -3.91
CA ILE A 90 4.99 18.82 -4.16
C ILE A 90 4.00 19.79 -4.76
N ILE A 91 3.69 19.63 -6.05
CA ILE A 91 2.67 20.41 -6.74
C ILE A 91 1.36 19.62 -6.71
N LEU A 92 0.35 20.16 -6.02
CA LEU A 92 -0.99 19.61 -5.98
C LEU A 92 -1.87 20.33 -7.00
N CYS A 93 -2.37 19.59 -7.99
CA CYS A 93 -3.23 20.13 -9.03
C CYS A 93 -4.62 19.48 -9.01
N LYS A 94 -5.70 20.29 -9.03
CA LYS A 94 -7.07 19.77 -9.16
C LYS A 94 -7.37 19.16 -10.53
N LYS A 95 -6.77 19.69 -11.59
CA LYS A 95 -7.11 19.40 -12.99
C LYS A 95 -5.89 18.94 -13.78
N SER A 96 -5.16 17.96 -13.26
CA SER A 96 -4.09 17.30 -14.03
C SER A 96 -4.50 15.89 -14.40
N LYS A 97 -4.30 15.53 -15.68
CA LYS A 97 -4.33 14.15 -16.17
C LYS A 97 -2.97 13.45 -16.03
N HIS A 98 -1.92 14.21 -15.73
CA HIS A 98 -0.55 13.71 -15.63
C HIS A 98 -0.06 13.77 -14.17
N GLN A 99 0.65 12.72 -13.78
CA GLN A 99 1.40 12.62 -12.54
C GLN A 99 2.82 12.19 -12.90
N PHE A 100 3.79 12.78 -12.21
CA PHE A 100 5.20 12.46 -12.40
C PHE A 100 6.04 13.07 -11.30
N CYS A 101 7.23 12.51 -11.14
CA CYS A 101 8.34 13.12 -10.41
C CYS A 101 9.48 13.43 -11.38
N LEU A 102 10.03 14.64 -11.29
CA LEU A 102 11.19 15.10 -12.04
C LEU A 102 12.30 15.47 -11.08
N HIS A 103 13.53 15.17 -11.47
CA HIS A 103 14.72 15.54 -10.74
C HIS A 103 15.63 16.37 -11.62
N PHE A 104 16.02 17.52 -11.09
CA PHE A 104 16.85 18.50 -11.78
C PHE A 104 18.30 18.42 -11.27
N GLY A 105 19.26 18.80 -12.12
CA GLY A 105 20.70 18.67 -11.85
C GLY A 105 21.21 19.45 -10.62
N ASN A 106 20.43 20.40 -10.09
CA ASN A 106 20.76 21.22 -8.93
C ASN A 106 20.21 20.67 -7.59
N SER A 107 20.00 19.36 -7.48
CA SER A 107 19.45 18.70 -6.29
C SER A 107 18.00 19.11 -5.95
N ILE A 108 17.23 19.48 -6.95
CA ILE A 108 15.82 19.84 -6.82
C ILE A 108 14.97 18.72 -7.37
N ALA A 109 13.95 18.30 -6.63
CA ALA A 109 12.97 17.33 -7.11
C ALA A 109 11.56 17.92 -7.03
N LEU A 110 10.75 17.63 -8.05
CA LEU A 110 9.40 18.14 -8.22
C LEU A 110 8.47 16.97 -8.52
N ALA A 111 7.46 16.80 -7.67
CA ALA A 111 6.37 15.86 -7.87
C ALA A 111 5.10 16.63 -8.25
N LEU A 112 4.45 16.26 -9.36
CA LEU A 112 3.12 16.74 -9.72
C LEU A 112 2.10 15.65 -9.39
N ILE A 113 1.15 15.97 -8.50
CA ILE A 113 0.14 15.03 -8.00
C ILE A 113 -1.27 15.60 -8.24
N SER A 114 -2.15 14.77 -8.80
CA SER A 114 -3.55 15.13 -9.04
C SER A 114 -4.38 14.95 -7.76
N ARG A 115 -4.94 16.05 -7.23
CA ARG A 115 -5.73 16.02 -5.98
C ARG A 115 -7.06 15.29 -6.13
N ASN A 116 -7.67 15.39 -7.30
CA ASN A 116 -9.00 14.85 -7.58
C ASN A 116 -8.97 13.37 -7.96
N SER A 117 -7.79 12.73 -7.98
CA SER A 117 -7.66 11.29 -8.12
C SER A 117 -8.33 10.57 -6.95
N GLN A 118 -9.10 9.52 -7.24
CA GLN A 118 -9.63 8.61 -6.20
C GLN A 118 -8.49 7.90 -5.47
N GLN A 119 -7.33 7.79 -6.11
CA GLN A 119 -6.10 7.21 -5.58
C GLN A 119 -5.13 8.26 -5.00
N PHE A 120 -5.57 9.50 -4.76
CA PHE A 120 -4.71 10.61 -4.31
C PHE A 120 -3.70 10.21 -3.22
N HIS A 121 -4.12 9.49 -2.18
CA HIS A 121 -3.23 9.11 -1.08
C HIS A 121 -2.12 8.15 -1.53
N LYS A 122 -2.46 7.21 -2.42
CA LYS A 122 -1.51 6.30 -3.03
C LYS A 122 -0.56 7.05 -3.96
N ASP A 123 -1.12 7.84 -4.89
CA ASP A 123 -0.36 8.65 -5.85
C ASP A 123 0.57 9.62 -5.12
N PHE A 124 0.11 10.23 -4.03
CA PHE A 124 0.91 11.08 -3.17
C PHE A 124 2.09 10.31 -2.58
N CYS A 125 1.86 9.15 -1.94
CA CYS A 125 2.93 8.37 -1.35
C CYS A 125 3.93 7.86 -2.40
N HIS A 126 3.44 7.46 -3.57
CA HIS A 126 4.26 7.01 -4.69
C HIS A 126 5.20 8.11 -5.19
N GLU A 127 4.64 9.26 -5.62
CA GLU A 127 5.43 10.37 -6.18
C GLU A 127 6.32 11.03 -5.12
N VAL A 128 5.85 11.12 -3.87
CA VAL A 128 6.69 11.62 -2.76
C VAL A 128 7.86 10.68 -2.48
N SER A 129 7.71 9.38 -2.67
CA SER A 129 8.82 8.43 -2.51
C SER A 129 9.91 8.65 -3.54
N HIS A 130 9.54 8.97 -4.79
CA HIS A 130 10.50 9.35 -5.83
C HIS A 130 11.30 10.59 -5.44
N LEU A 131 10.76 11.54 -4.68
CA LEU A 131 11.56 12.67 -4.14
C LEU A 131 12.74 12.22 -3.24
N PHE A 132 12.76 10.97 -2.77
CA PHE A 132 13.85 10.35 -2.02
C PHE A 132 14.64 9.32 -2.85
N ALA A 133 14.14 8.89 -4.02
CA ALA A 133 14.67 7.78 -4.83
C ALA A 133 15.25 8.26 -6.18
N LEU A 134 16.52 7.95 -6.43
CA LEU A 134 17.27 8.27 -7.65
C LEU A 134 18.50 7.36 -7.73
N SER A 135 18.26 6.05 -7.70
CA SER A 135 19.32 5.08 -7.88
C SER A 135 19.89 5.05 -9.29
N ASN A 136 19.37 5.88 -10.21
CA ASN A 136 19.54 5.78 -11.66
C ASN A 136 19.11 4.42 -12.25
N ASN A 137 18.53 3.55 -11.41
CA ASN A 137 17.94 2.29 -11.79
C ASN A 137 16.43 2.41 -11.60
N LYS A 138 15.73 2.71 -12.69
CA LYS A 138 14.29 2.93 -12.71
C LYS A 138 13.52 1.82 -12.00
N TYR A 139 13.92 0.55 -12.14
CA TYR A 139 13.18 -0.56 -11.55
C TYR A 139 13.33 -0.63 -10.02
N ILE A 140 14.49 -0.24 -9.50
CA ILE A 140 14.73 -0.11 -8.06
C ILE A 140 13.93 1.06 -7.51
N ASP A 141 13.99 2.22 -8.16
CA ASP A 141 13.30 3.43 -7.71
C ASP A 141 11.78 3.22 -7.70
N GLU A 142 11.23 2.67 -8.77
CA GLU A 142 9.81 2.29 -8.85
C GLU A 142 9.45 1.17 -7.86
N GLY A 143 10.33 0.20 -7.64
CA GLY A 143 10.11 -0.84 -6.63
C GLY A 143 10.03 -0.28 -5.21
N ILE A 144 10.85 0.72 -4.88
CA ILE A 144 10.81 1.43 -3.60
C ILE A 144 9.54 2.28 -3.50
N ALA A 145 9.14 2.98 -4.57
CA ALA A 145 7.92 3.77 -4.59
C ALA A 145 6.66 2.89 -4.39
N VAL A 146 6.58 1.75 -5.08
CA VAL A 146 5.49 0.76 -4.93
C VAL A 146 5.52 0.08 -3.56
N PHE A 147 6.69 -0.13 -2.97
CA PHE A 147 6.76 -0.61 -1.58
C PHE A 147 6.21 0.46 -0.63
N THR A 148 6.68 1.70 -0.77
CA THR A 148 6.33 2.82 0.13
C THR A 148 4.87 3.23 0.02
N GLU A 149 4.28 3.26 -1.19
CA GLU A 149 2.87 3.59 -1.37
C GLU A 149 1.95 2.65 -0.59
N LYS A 150 2.33 1.38 -0.44
CA LYS A 150 1.57 0.39 0.32
C LYS A 150 1.80 0.56 1.82
N VAL A 151 3.05 0.71 2.25
CA VAL A 151 3.36 0.76 3.68
C VAL A 151 2.98 2.09 4.34
N ALA A 152 3.13 3.22 3.66
CA ALA A 152 2.89 4.54 4.26
C ALA A 152 1.39 4.80 4.53
N LEU A 153 0.49 4.04 3.89
CA LEU A 153 -0.94 4.10 4.16
C LEU A 153 -1.30 3.29 5.41
N LEU A 154 -0.53 2.24 5.71
CA LEU A 154 -0.81 1.25 6.75
C LEU A 154 -0.04 1.47 8.06
N PHE A 155 1.20 1.96 7.98
CA PHE A 155 2.12 2.06 9.11
C PHE A 155 2.57 3.50 9.33
N ASP A 156 2.74 3.88 10.59
CA ASP A 156 3.18 5.24 10.95
C ASP A 156 4.69 5.43 10.76
N ASN A 157 5.46 4.37 10.88
CA ASN A 157 6.92 4.39 10.75
C ASN A 157 7.46 3.03 10.29
N PHE A 158 8.74 3.01 9.95
CA PHE A 158 9.43 1.82 9.46
C PHE A 158 9.58 0.73 10.53
N GLU A 159 9.70 1.09 11.81
CA GLU A 159 9.85 0.11 12.89
C GLU A 159 8.59 -0.77 13.06
N GLU A 160 7.42 -0.21 12.84
CA GLU A 160 6.16 -0.96 12.82
C GLU A 160 6.13 -2.00 11.70
N ILE A 161 6.67 -1.65 10.52
CA ILE A 161 6.82 -2.59 9.40
C ILE A 161 7.73 -3.76 9.81
N LEU A 162 8.85 -3.47 10.48
CA LEU A 162 9.79 -4.50 10.95
C LEU A 162 9.16 -5.48 11.94
N LYS A 163 8.22 -4.99 12.77
CA LYS A 163 7.46 -5.82 13.71
C LYS A 163 6.41 -6.69 13.00
N ASN A 164 5.94 -6.29 11.82
CA ASN A 164 4.86 -6.93 11.09
C ASN A 164 5.34 -7.99 10.07
N LYS A 165 5.92 -9.07 10.58
CA LYS A 165 6.45 -10.17 9.75
C LYS A 165 5.40 -10.79 8.83
N ILE A 166 4.14 -10.88 9.26
CA ILE A 166 3.07 -11.50 8.47
C ILE A 166 2.75 -10.68 7.24
N TRP A 167 2.60 -9.36 7.38
CA TRP A 167 2.38 -8.48 6.23
C TRP A 167 3.57 -8.53 5.25
N LEU A 168 4.80 -8.51 5.77
CA LEU A 168 5.99 -8.66 4.92
C LEU A 168 5.98 -10.01 4.18
N ILE A 169 5.64 -11.11 4.86
CA ILE A 169 5.50 -12.43 4.24
C ILE A 169 4.42 -12.38 3.15
N SER A 170 3.26 -11.74 3.38
CA SER A 170 2.21 -11.64 2.36
C SER A 170 2.68 -10.88 1.12
N GLN A 171 3.48 -9.83 1.29
CA GLN A 171 4.11 -9.13 0.16
C GLN A 171 5.10 -10.02 -0.61
N THR A 172 5.77 -10.98 0.05
CA THR A 172 6.72 -11.91 -0.60
C THR A 172 6.09 -13.17 -1.17
N ALA A 173 4.99 -13.66 -0.59
CA ALA A 173 4.36 -14.95 -0.90
C ALA A 173 3.59 -14.92 -2.22
N HIS A 174 3.09 -13.75 -2.62
CA HIS A 174 2.72 -13.57 -4.02
C HIS A 174 3.99 -13.69 -4.86
N ARG A 175 4.08 -14.78 -5.64
CA ARG A 175 5.05 -14.94 -6.73
C ARG A 175 4.84 -13.77 -7.68
N ALA A 176 5.46 -12.63 -7.35
CA ALA A 176 5.17 -11.38 -7.99
C ALA A 176 5.41 -11.56 -9.46
N ASN A 177 4.40 -11.15 -10.23
CA ASN A 177 4.38 -11.30 -11.66
C ASN A 177 5.72 -10.79 -12.22
N LYS A 178 6.61 -11.70 -12.67
CA LYS A 178 7.92 -11.34 -13.21
C LYS A 178 7.80 -10.38 -14.41
N TYR A 179 6.63 -10.32 -15.03
CA TYR A 179 6.31 -9.39 -16.11
C TYR A 179 6.08 -7.94 -15.64
N ASN A 180 5.87 -7.69 -14.34
CA ASN A 180 5.87 -6.35 -13.76
C ASN A 180 7.11 -6.17 -12.85
N PRO A 181 8.22 -5.61 -13.37
CA PRO A 181 9.46 -5.48 -12.63
C PRO A 181 9.37 -4.55 -11.41
N TYR A 182 8.38 -3.66 -11.34
CA TYR A 182 8.21 -2.75 -10.19
C TYR A 182 7.60 -3.46 -8.98
N THR A 183 6.50 -4.21 -9.20
CA THR A 183 5.92 -5.08 -8.17
C THR A 183 6.93 -6.15 -7.73
N TYR A 184 7.75 -6.63 -8.66
CA TYR A 184 8.84 -7.55 -8.38
C TYR A 184 9.90 -6.93 -7.45
N GLY A 185 10.33 -5.69 -7.73
CA GLY A 185 11.24 -4.94 -6.86
C GLY A 185 10.68 -4.74 -5.44
N CYS A 186 9.41 -4.35 -5.31
CA CYS A 186 8.71 -4.25 -4.02
C CYS A 186 8.75 -5.57 -3.24
N THR A 187 8.55 -6.69 -3.91
CA THR A 187 8.56 -8.05 -3.32
C THR A 187 9.97 -8.42 -2.84
N ALA A 188 11.00 -8.10 -3.63
CA ALA A 188 12.38 -8.32 -3.25
C ALA A 188 12.78 -7.50 -2.02
N ILE A 189 12.36 -6.22 -1.95
CA ILE A 189 12.58 -5.37 -0.78
C ILE A 189 11.98 -6.00 0.48
N ALA A 190 10.71 -6.42 0.43
CA ALA A 190 10.06 -7.09 1.55
C ALA A 190 10.81 -8.37 1.98
N SER A 191 11.30 -9.15 1.02
CA SER A 191 12.10 -10.36 1.27
C SER A 191 13.40 -10.05 2.00
N VAL A 192 14.09 -8.98 1.62
CA VAL A 192 15.34 -8.57 2.28
C VAL A 192 15.07 -8.08 3.70
N ILE A 193 13.97 -7.38 3.94
CA ILE A 193 13.56 -6.97 5.30
C ILE A 193 13.37 -8.20 6.18
N LEU A 194 12.69 -9.24 5.69
CA LEU A 194 12.45 -10.49 6.42
C LEU A 194 13.74 -11.25 6.73
N ASP A 195 14.66 -11.31 5.78
CA ASP A 195 15.92 -12.02 5.95
C ASP A 195 16.84 -11.30 6.95
N ASN A 196 16.99 -9.98 6.81
CA ASN A 196 17.69 -9.11 7.76
C ASN A 196 17.58 -7.64 7.31
N TYR A 197 16.83 -6.81 8.04
CA TYR A 197 16.68 -5.39 7.71
C TYR A 197 18.03 -4.63 7.62
N LYS A 198 19.08 -5.03 8.34
CA LYS A 198 20.40 -4.39 8.26
C LYS A 198 21.03 -4.53 6.86
N ASN A 199 20.59 -5.53 6.10
CA ASN A 199 21.08 -5.81 4.74
C ASN A 199 20.30 -5.06 3.66
N ILE A 200 19.26 -4.29 3.99
CA ILE A 200 18.45 -3.60 2.99
C ILE A 200 19.24 -2.56 2.20
N LYS A 201 20.01 -1.71 2.88
CA LYS A 201 20.82 -0.68 2.23
C LYS A 201 21.93 -1.31 1.38
N PRO A 202 22.75 -2.25 1.89
CA PRO A 202 23.71 -2.98 1.08
C PRO A 202 23.10 -3.65 -0.16
N PHE A 203 21.96 -4.32 0.00
CA PHE A 203 21.26 -4.96 -1.11
C PHE A 203 20.83 -3.94 -2.17
N LEU A 204 20.18 -2.85 -1.74
CA LEU A 204 19.76 -1.80 -2.64
C LEU A 204 20.96 -1.22 -3.36
N ASP A 205 22.02 -0.85 -2.64
CA ASP A 205 23.25 -0.26 -3.20
C ASP A 205 23.93 -1.18 -4.23
N GLN A 206 23.98 -2.50 -3.99
CA GLN A 206 24.44 -3.47 -4.98
C GLN A 206 23.58 -3.45 -6.24
N CYS A 207 22.25 -3.39 -6.09
CA CYS A 207 21.35 -3.29 -7.24
C CYS A 207 21.48 -1.96 -7.99
N LYS A 208 21.87 -0.86 -7.33
CA LYS A 208 22.09 0.43 -8.02
C LYS A 208 23.33 0.40 -8.89
N GLN A 209 24.39 -0.26 -8.41
CA GLN A 209 25.68 -0.34 -9.11
C GLN A 209 25.70 -1.41 -10.21
N ALA A 210 24.75 -2.33 -10.19
CA ALA A 210 24.66 -3.45 -11.11
C ALA A 210 24.01 -3.07 -12.46
N SER A 211 24.35 -3.81 -13.52
CA SER A 211 23.59 -3.77 -14.76
C SER A 211 22.13 -4.18 -14.53
N LEU A 212 21.23 -3.85 -15.45
CA LEU A 212 19.81 -4.22 -15.35
C LEU A 212 19.62 -5.73 -15.10
N LYS A 213 20.21 -6.55 -15.97
CA LYS A 213 20.14 -8.02 -15.86
C LYS A 213 20.61 -8.48 -14.49
N LYS A 214 21.73 -7.93 -14.02
CA LYS A 214 22.32 -8.30 -12.74
C LYS A 214 21.49 -7.84 -11.54
N SER A 215 20.84 -6.69 -11.63
CA SER A 215 19.92 -6.18 -10.61
C SER A 215 18.72 -7.11 -10.44
N ILE A 216 18.13 -7.55 -11.55
CA ILE A 216 17.01 -8.50 -11.54
C ILE A 216 17.46 -9.85 -10.95
N GLU A 217 18.66 -10.34 -11.29
CA GLU A 217 19.23 -11.55 -10.69
C GLU A 217 19.40 -11.41 -9.17
N LEU A 218 19.91 -10.29 -8.68
CA LEU A 218 20.08 -10.04 -7.25
C LEU A 218 18.73 -10.01 -6.51
N MET A 219 17.73 -9.33 -7.05
CA MET A 219 16.35 -9.37 -6.54
C MET A 219 15.80 -10.80 -6.51
N HIS A 220 16.04 -11.56 -7.58
CA HIS A 220 15.60 -12.94 -7.68
C HIS A 220 16.24 -13.84 -6.62
N LEU A 221 17.54 -13.70 -6.42
CA LEU A 221 18.29 -14.44 -5.40
C LEU A 221 17.83 -14.08 -3.99
N ALA A 222 17.50 -12.81 -3.71
CA ALA A 222 16.96 -12.39 -2.41
C ALA A 222 15.62 -13.09 -2.11
N ILE A 223 14.70 -13.07 -3.07
CA ILE A 223 13.41 -13.77 -2.96
C ILE A 223 13.64 -15.28 -2.79
N GLN A 224 14.49 -15.89 -3.63
CA GLN A 224 14.80 -17.30 -3.53
C GLN A 224 15.40 -17.67 -2.17
N LYS A 225 16.32 -16.87 -1.62
CA LYS A 225 16.97 -17.15 -0.34
C LYS A 225 15.94 -17.26 0.78
N HIS A 226 14.96 -16.37 0.81
CA HIS A 226 13.87 -16.40 1.77
C HIS A 226 13.03 -17.69 1.65
N PHE A 227 12.74 -18.12 0.41
CA PHE A 227 11.92 -19.31 0.14
C PHE A 227 12.73 -20.62 -0.02
N LYS A 228 14.06 -20.59 0.08
CA LYS A 228 14.98 -21.75 0.00
C LYS A 228 14.94 -22.55 1.31
N LYS A 229 13.76 -23.06 1.64
CA LYS A 229 13.47 -24.15 2.59
C LYS A 229 11.97 -24.44 2.73
N GLN A 230 11.14 -24.21 1.70
CA GLN A 230 9.85 -24.88 1.65
C GLN A 230 9.99 -26.16 0.82
N PRO A 231 10.22 -27.33 1.46
CA PRO A 231 9.90 -28.58 0.79
C PRO A 231 8.43 -28.52 0.38
N THR A 232 8.15 -28.87 -0.87
CA THR A 232 6.82 -29.12 -1.42
C THR A 232 6.20 -30.37 -0.79
N ALA A 233 6.02 -30.35 0.52
CA ALA A 233 5.22 -31.30 1.26
C ALA A 233 4.58 -30.57 2.46
N PRO A 234 3.24 -30.54 2.57
CA PRO A 234 2.60 -29.96 3.74
C PRO A 234 2.89 -30.86 4.93
N LYS A 235 3.80 -30.47 5.82
CA LYS A 235 3.76 -30.95 7.21
C LYS A 235 2.42 -30.51 7.78
N LYS A 236 1.70 -31.40 8.48
CA LYS A 236 0.39 -31.13 9.11
C LYS A 236 0.35 -29.71 9.68
N LEU A 237 -0.50 -28.88 9.08
CA LEU A 237 -0.61 -27.43 9.32
C LEU A 237 -1.69 -27.18 10.37
N GLU A 238 -1.33 -26.46 11.44
CA GLU A 238 -2.23 -26.12 12.56
C GLU A 238 -3.01 -24.80 12.35
N ASN A 239 -2.76 -24.04 11.27
CA ASN A 239 -3.38 -22.72 11.08
C ASN A 239 -3.86 -22.45 9.62
N PRO A 240 -5.18 -22.46 9.36
CA PRO A 240 -5.76 -22.22 8.04
C PRO A 240 -5.50 -20.82 7.45
N ASN A 241 -5.22 -19.80 8.28
CA ASN A 241 -4.82 -18.48 7.75
C ASN A 241 -3.50 -18.57 6.98
N HIS A 242 -2.58 -19.42 7.45
CA HIS A 242 -1.30 -19.63 6.80
C HIS A 242 -1.49 -20.21 5.40
N GLU A 243 -2.50 -21.05 5.18
CA GLU A 243 -2.81 -21.64 3.87
C GLU A 243 -3.32 -20.59 2.88
N TYR A 244 -4.15 -19.63 3.31
CA TYR A 244 -4.57 -18.51 2.46
C TYR A 244 -3.37 -17.62 2.08
N PHE A 245 -2.51 -17.27 3.04
CA PHE A 245 -1.32 -16.44 2.79
C PHE A 245 -0.26 -17.15 1.93
N LEU A 246 -0.19 -18.48 1.96
CA LEU A 246 0.66 -19.30 1.09
C LEU A 246 0.03 -19.55 -0.31
N GLY A 247 -1.17 -19.04 -0.57
CA GLY A 247 -1.88 -19.24 -1.85
C GLY A 247 -2.50 -20.64 -2.02
N ASN A 248 -2.56 -21.45 -0.96
CA ASN A 248 -3.15 -22.79 -0.98
C ASN A 248 -4.65 -22.76 -0.64
N ILE A 249 -5.41 -22.09 -1.51
CA ILE A 249 -6.86 -21.89 -1.36
C ILE A 249 -7.60 -23.23 -1.28
N HIS A 250 -7.13 -24.26 -1.98
CA HIS A 250 -7.78 -25.58 -2.00
C HIS A 250 -7.71 -26.29 -0.64
N SER A 251 -6.54 -26.30 0.03
CA SER A 251 -6.39 -26.89 1.36
C SER A 251 -7.25 -26.17 2.40
N PHE A 252 -7.25 -24.84 2.32
CA PHE A 252 -8.07 -23.99 3.18
C PHE A 252 -9.55 -24.33 3.04
N LEU A 253 -10.07 -24.36 1.81
CA LEU A 253 -11.47 -24.72 1.55
C LEU A 253 -11.82 -26.14 2.00
N LYS A 254 -10.89 -27.10 1.88
CA LYS A 254 -11.08 -28.48 2.35
C LYS A 254 -11.19 -28.57 3.87
N HIS A 255 -10.33 -27.86 4.60
CA HIS A 255 -10.38 -27.80 6.07
C HIS A 255 -11.70 -27.19 6.56
N VAL A 256 -12.21 -26.20 5.83
CA VAL A 256 -13.43 -25.47 6.15
C VAL A 256 -14.67 -26.30 5.84
N SER A 257 -14.66 -26.99 4.70
CA SER A 257 -15.67 -27.98 4.37
C SER A 257 -15.78 -29.05 5.47
N TYR A 258 -14.64 -29.49 6.02
CA TYR A 258 -14.63 -30.43 7.14
C TYR A 258 -15.24 -29.83 8.42
N ILE A 259 -14.91 -28.58 8.79
CA ILE A 259 -15.53 -27.90 9.94
C ILE A 259 -17.06 -27.79 9.75
N LEU A 260 -17.52 -27.46 8.54
CA LEU A 260 -18.95 -27.34 8.22
C LEU A 260 -19.72 -28.68 8.31
N THR A 261 -19.03 -29.83 8.31
CA THR A 261 -19.67 -31.14 8.56
C THR A 261 -19.89 -31.44 10.05
N LYS A 262 -19.25 -30.68 10.95
CA LYS A 262 -19.46 -30.82 12.41
C LYS A 262 -20.74 -30.10 12.82
N SER A 263 -21.42 -30.62 13.84
CA SER A 263 -22.52 -29.90 14.48
C SER A 263 -21.99 -28.63 15.18
N VAL A 264 -22.72 -27.53 15.02
CA VAL A 264 -22.38 -26.18 15.51
C VAL A 264 -22.09 -26.17 17.02
N ASN A 265 -22.79 -27.01 17.79
CA ASN A 265 -22.67 -27.06 19.25
C ASN A 265 -21.38 -27.70 19.76
N ILE A 266 -20.57 -28.28 18.87
CA ILE A 266 -19.33 -29.00 19.21
C ILE A 266 -18.10 -28.26 18.67
N LEU A 267 -18.29 -27.10 18.05
CA LEU A 267 -17.20 -26.28 17.52
C LEU A 267 -16.47 -25.58 18.67
N ASN A 268 -15.15 -25.73 18.71
CA ASN A 268 -14.32 -25.02 19.66
C ASN A 268 -13.98 -23.59 19.16
N PHE A 269 -13.31 -22.80 20.00
CA PHE A 269 -12.88 -21.44 19.66
C PHE A 269 -12.12 -21.36 18.33
N GLN A 270 -11.21 -22.30 18.07
CA GLN A 270 -10.40 -22.30 16.85
C GLN A 270 -11.23 -22.65 15.61
N ASP A 271 -12.17 -23.59 15.72
CA ASP A 271 -13.11 -23.94 14.66
C ASP A 271 -13.98 -22.71 14.28
N TRP A 272 -14.51 -22.01 15.28
CA TRP A 272 -15.31 -20.79 15.07
C TRP A 272 -14.51 -19.63 14.49
N LEU A 273 -13.29 -19.42 14.98
CA LEU A 273 -12.40 -18.40 14.45
C LEU A 273 -12.07 -18.69 12.98
N ASN A 274 -11.80 -19.95 12.62
CA ASN A 274 -11.57 -20.39 11.26
C ASN A 274 -12.80 -20.19 10.36
N LEU A 275 -14.02 -20.55 10.79
CA LEU A 275 -15.24 -20.26 10.03
C LEU A 275 -15.43 -18.76 9.78
N THR A 276 -15.13 -17.93 10.78
CA THR A 276 -15.21 -16.47 10.66
C THR A 276 -14.23 -15.94 9.61
N ARG A 277 -12.99 -16.43 9.60
CA ARG A 277 -11.97 -16.13 8.57
C ARG A 277 -12.43 -16.52 7.17
N CYS A 278 -13.12 -17.65 7.01
CA CYS A 278 -13.65 -18.09 5.71
C CYS A 278 -14.75 -17.20 5.17
N THR A 279 -15.64 -16.82 6.07
CA THR A 279 -16.75 -15.91 5.77
C THR A 279 -16.24 -14.57 5.26
N PHE A 280 -15.03 -14.18 5.68
CA PHE A 280 -14.34 -13.00 5.21
C PHE A 280 -13.63 -13.19 3.86
N LEU A 281 -12.92 -14.32 3.67
CA LEU A 281 -12.07 -14.59 2.51
C LEU A 281 -12.82 -15.08 1.27
N ALA A 282 -13.96 -15.77 1.45
CA ALA A 282 -14.81 -16.26 0.38
C ALA A 282 -16.19 -15.56 0.45
N PRO A 283 -16.66 -14.90 -0.61
CA PRO A 283 -17.96 -14.23 -0.61
C PRO A 283 -19.10 -15.28 -0.67
N VAL A 284 -19.41 -15.91 0.46
CA VAL A 284 -20.56 -16.82 0.56
C VAL A 284 -21.73 -16.03 1.13
N ASN A 285 -22.58 -15.54 0.22
CA ASN A 285 -23.65 -14.58 0.53
C ASN A 285 -24.78 -15.12 1.44
N GLN A 286 -24.80 -16.41 1.77
CA GLN A 286 -25.84 -17.01 2.62
C GLN A 286 -25.31 -17.46 4.00
N THR A 287 -24.03 -17.84 4.09
CA THR A 287 -23.47 -18.49 5.29
C THR A 287 -23.15 -17.51 6.41
N ALA A 288 -22.75 -16.26 6.11
CA ALA A 288 -22.32 -15.29 7.13
C ALA A 288 -23.41 -14.96 8.17
N LYS A 289 -24.63 -14.69 7.69
CA LYS A 289 -25.78 -14.35 8.57
C LYS A 289 -26.28 -15.57 9.34
N GLN A 290 -26.29 -16.74 8.71
CA GLN A 290 -26.67 -17.99 9.35
C GLN A 290 -25.65 -18.37 10.44
N LEU A 291 -24.36 -18.35 10.13
CA LEU A 291 -23.27 -18.58 11.10
C LEU A 291 -23.26 -17.54 12.23
N THR A 292 -23.55 -16.26 11.94
CA THR A 292 -23.66 -15.23 12.99
C THR A 292 -24.79 -15.57 13.96
N LYS A 293 -25.96 -15.98 13.46
CA LYS A 293 -27.10 -16.38 14.31
C LYS A 293 -26.80 -17.64 15.11
N SER A 294 -26.23 -18.66 14.45
CA SER A 294 -25.81 -19.91 15.07
C SER A 294 -24.72 -19.71 16.13
N PHE A 295 -23.78 -18.80 15.91
CA PHE A 295 -22.76 -18.44 16.89
C PHE A 295 -23.39 -17.75 18.11
N GLN A 296 -24.24 -16.76 17.85
CA GLN A 296 -24.94 -15.99 18.88
C GLN A 296 -25.90 -16.84 19.71
N SER A 297 -26.40 -17.97 19.21
CA SER A 297 -27.24 -18.88 20.00
C SER A 297 -26.45 -19.82 20.91
N THR A 298 -25.15 -19.98 20.68
CA THR A 298 -24.32 -21.02 21.32
C THR A 298 -23.25 -20.45 22.24
N HIS A 299 -22.81 -19.20 22.02
CA HIS A 299 -21.70 -18.58 22.77
C HIS A 299 -21.99 -17.12 23.16
N HIS A 300 -21.89 -16.82 24.46
CA HIS A 300 -22.22 -15.51 25.03
C HIS A 300 -21.13 -14.91 25.93
N SER A 301 -20.02 -15.61 26.16
CA SER A 301 -18.99 -15.26 27.15
C SER A 301 -17.57 -15.40 26.60
N PRO A 302 -16.56 -14.73 27.21
CA PRO A 302 -15.16 -14.88 26.82
C PRO A 302 -14.74 -16.36 26.77
N PRO A 303 -13.89 -16.76 25.81
CA PRO A 303 -13.10 -15.93 24.87
C PRO A 303 -13.83 -15.59 23.55
N TYR A 304 -15.12 -15.91 23.42
CA TYR A 304 -15.87 -15.85 22.15
C TYR A 304 -16.33 -14.44 21.74
N ASP A 305 -16.16 -13.43 22.61
CA ASP A 305 -16.46 -12.02 22.35
C ASP A 305 -15.68 -11.46 21.14
N LYS A 306 -14.44 -11.90 20.95
CA LYS A 306 -13.60 -11.52 19.81
C LYS A 306 -14.12 -12.07 18.48
N ILE A 307 -14.62 -13.30 18.49
CA ILE A 307 -15.24 -13.92 17.31
C ILE A 307 -16.58 -13.23 16.98
N ALA A 308 -17.38 -12.92 18.01
CA ALA A 308 -18.61 -12.12 17.84
C ALA A 308 -18.32 -10.77 17.18
N TRP A 309 -17.25 -10.10 17.62
CA TRP A 309 -16.79 -8.85 17.06
C TRP A 309 -16.35 -8.99 15.60
N LEU A 310 -15.60 -10.04 15.25
CA LEU A 310 -15.19 -10.31 13.86
C LEU A 310 -16.42 -10.51 12.95
N PHE A 311 -17.43 -11.28 13.37
CA PHE A 311 -18.69 -11.41 12.59
C PHE A 311 -19.43 -10.08 12.42
N LYS A 312 -19.44 -9.22 13.45
CA LYS A 312 -20.02 -7.86 13.34
C LYS A 312 -19.31 -7.02 12.28
N ILE A 313 -17.98 -7.07 12.24
CA ILE A 313 -17.17 -6.40 11.22
C ILE A 313 -17.44 -6.99 9.83
N ILE A 314 -17.43 -8.31 9.68
CA ILE A 314 -17.71 -8.98 8.38
C ILE A 314 -19.06 -8.55 7.83
N ASN A 315 -20.09 -8.48 8.67
CA ASN A 315 -21.41 -7.99 8.26
C ASN A 315 -21.39 -6.52 7.82
N LYS A 316 -20.62 -5.65 8.50
CA LYS A 316 -20.41 -4.26 8.05
C LYS A 316 -19.74 -4.20 6.68
N ILE A 317 -18.77 -5.07 6.43
CA ILE A 317 -18.05 -5.17 5.16
C ILE A 317 -18.95 -5.70 4.04
N HIS A 318 -19.75 -6.74 4.30
CA HIS A 318 -20.76 -7.23 3.36
C HIS A 318 -21.78 -6.14 2.97
N ASN A 319 -22.18 -5.29 3.92
CA ASN A 319 -23.05 -4.16 3.64
C ASN A 319 -22.38 -3.07 2.78
N ILE A 320 -21.06 -3.05 2.64
CA ILE A 320 -20.38 -2.17 1.67
C ILE A 320 -20.58 -2.70 0.25
N LYS A 321 -20.55 -4.03 0.04
CA LYS A 321 -20.74 -4.65 -1.28
C LYS A 321 -22.10 -4.32 -1.91
N SER A 322 -23.12 -4.01 -1.10
CA SER A 322 -24.45 -3.62 -1.57
C SER A 322 -24.58 -2.13 -1.92
N ILE A 323 -23.57 -1.29 -1.66
CA ILE A 323 -23.60 0.14 -1.95
C ILE A 323 -23.15 0.38 -3.40
N LYS A 324 -23.95 1.09 -4.20
CA LYS A 324 -23.62 1.39 -5.61
C LYS A 324 -22.73 2.64 -5.78
N ASN A 325 -22.68 3.53 -4.79
CA ASN A 325 -21.95 4.80 -4.86
C ASN A 325 -20.49 4.63 -4.36
N SER A 326 -19.52 4.88 -5.24
CA SER A 326 -18.08 4.69 -4.98
C SER A 326 -17.51 5.62 -3.89
N GLN A 327 -18.01 6.84 -3.76
CA GLN A 327 -17.58 7.77 -2.70
C GLN A 327 -18.09 7.31 -1.32
N LYS A 328 -19.35 6.86 -1.25
CA LYS A 328 -19.93 6.28 -0.03
C LYS A 328 -19.25 4.95 0.35
N ILE A 329 -18.86 4.15 -0.63
CA ILE A 329 -18.01 2.96 -0.41
C ILE A 329 -16.70 3.39 0.24
N ALA A 330 -15.95 4.32 -0.37
CA ALA A 330 -14.65 4.77 0.13
C ALA A 330 -14.73 5.34 1.56
N GLU A 331 -15.74 6.18 1.85
CA GLU A 331 -15.96 6.75 3.18
C GLU A 331 -16.26 5.65 4.22
N ARG A 332 -17.14 4.71 3.88
CA ARG A 332 -17.54 3.63 4.79
C ARG A 332 -16.40 2.63 5.01
N THR A 333 -15.64 2.31 3.98
CA THR A 333 -14.43 1.48 4.07
C THR A 333 -13.40 2.11 5.00
N ARG A 334 -13.12 3.42 4.84
CA ARG A 334 -12.21 4.16 5.76
C ARG A 334 -12.70 4.10 7.20
N LYS A 335 -14.01 4.29 7.44
CA LYS A 335 -14.59 4.23 8.78
C LYS A 335 -14.43 2.85 9.42
N ILE A 336 -14.61 1.77 8.65
CA ILE A 336 -14.40 0.41 9.14
C ILE A 336 -12.92 0.17 9.44
N ILE A 337 -12.01 0.57 8.54
CA ILE A 337 -10.56 0.43 8.76
C ILE A 337 -10.18 1.11 10.08
N LEU A 338 -10.58 2.36 10.29
CA LEU A 338 -10.31 3.08 11.54
C LEU A 338 -10.90 2.37 12.77
N GLU A 339 -12.10 1.81 12.68
CA GLU A 339 -12.73 1.06 13.77
C GLU A 339 -11.95 -0.22 14.11
N ILE A 340 -11.45 -0.93 13.11
CA ILE A 340 -10.76 -2.22 13.32
C ILE A 340 -9.28 -2.04 13.67
N SER A 341 -8.64 -0.95 13.25
CA SER A 341 -7.21 -0.68 13.50
C SER A 341 -6.83 -0.70 14.99
N TYR A 342 -7.75 -0.37 15.90
CA TYR A 342 -7.51 -0.42 17.34
C TYR A 342 -7.24 -1.84 17.88
N ASN A 343 -7.67 -2.88 17.16
CA ASN A 343 -7.46 -4.28 17.54
C ASN A 343 -6.24 -4.92 16.85
N THR A 344 -5.41 -4.15 16.14
CA THR A 344 -4.21 -4.67 15.45
C THR A 344 -3.15 -5.22 16.40
N GLN A 345 -3.12 -4.77 17.65
CA GLN A 345 -2.21 -5.23 18.70
C GLN A 345 -2.78 -6.40 19.52
N ASP A 346 -4.00 -6.87 19.21
CA ASP A 346 -4.65 -7.97 19.93
C ASP A 346 -3.96 -9.31 19.59
N LYS A 347 -3.55 -10.07 20.62
CA LYS A 347 -2.80 -11.32 20.44
C LYS A 347 -3.62 -12.44 19.79
N GLN A 348 -4.95 -12.39 19.86
CA GLN A 348 -5.84 -13.43 19.34
C GLN A 348 -6.32 -13.11 17.93
N ILE A 349 -6.66 -11.84 17.66
CA ILE A 349 -7.30 -11.44 16.40
C ILE A 349 -6.55 -10.35 15.61
N GLY A 350 -5.42 -9.84 16.10
CA GLY A 350 -4.68 -8.76 15.44
C GLY A 350 -4.26 -9.10 14.01
N ASN A 351 -3.87 -10.35 13.76
CA ASN A 351 -3.55 -10.83 12.41
C ASN A 351 -4.78 -10.89 11.49
N ASP A 352 -5.94 -11.23 12.06
CA ASP A 352 -7.21 -11.27 11.33
C ASP A 352 -7.69 -9.85 10.99
N VAL A 353 -7.49 -8.89 11.91
CA VAL A 353 -7.76 -7.47 11.69
C VAL A 353 -6.88 -6.91 10.57
N LEU A 354 -5.59 -7.25 10.53
CA LEU A 354 -4.68 -6.81 9.47
C LEU A 354 -5.09 -7.39 8.10
N LEU A 355 -5.44 -8.68 8.04
CA LEU A 355 -6.02 -9.30 6.85
C LEU A 355 -7.32 -8.60 6.42
N MET A 356 -8.13 -8.18 7.40
CA MET A 356 -9.36 -7.44 7.15
C MET A 356 -9.11 -6.07 6.54
N ILE A 357 -8.10 -5.35 7.03
CA ILE A 357 -7.65 -4.09 6.45
C ILE A 357 -7.20 -4.32 5.00
N GLU A 358 -6.34 -5.31 4.74
CA GLU A 358 -5.81 -5.60 3.39
C GLU A 358 -6.92 -5.93 2.37
N ILE A 359 -7.93 -6.70 2.77
CA ILE A 359 -9.07 -7.00 1.88
C ILE A 359 -10.01 -5.81 1.75
N LEU A 360 -10.18 -5.01 2.82
CA LEU A 360 -10.95 -3.77 2.75
C LEU A 360 -10.32 -2.74 1.82
N GLU A 361 -8.99 -2.69 1.74
CA GLU A 361 -8.27 -1.85 0.78
C GLU A 361 -8.66 -2.16 -0.66
N LYS A 362 -9.04 -3.41 -0.98
CA LYS A 362 -9.57 -3.77 -2.32
C LYS A 362 -10.92 -3.12 -2.64
N TYR A 363 -11.70 -2.77 -1.61
CA TYR A 363 -12.99 -2.09 -1.75
C TYR A 363 -12.87 -0.56 -1.67
N ILE A 364 -11.73 -0.02 -1.21
CA ILE A 364 -11.39 1.37 -1.51
C ILE A 364 -11.18 1.41 -3.02
N PRO A 365 -11.90 2.25 -3.79
CA PRO A 365 -11.78 2.25 -5.24
C PRO A 365 -10.31 2.34 -5.68
N ASN A 366 -9.76 1.21 -6.12
CA ASN A 366 -8.64 1.20 -7.03
C ASN A 366 -9.23 1.51 -8.41
N THR A 367 -8.85 2.63 -9.01
CA THR A 367 -9.06 2.93 -10.44
C THR A 367 -8.22 2.03 -11.34
N ALA A 368 -8.26 0.72 -11.10
CA ALA A 368 -7.66 -0.32 -11.93
C ALA A 368 -8.62 -1.50 -12.07
N GLN A 369 -9.90 -1.24 -12.33
CA GLN A 369 -10.80 -2.22 -12.93
C GLN A 369 -11.80 -1.50 -13.83
N LYS A 370 -11.41 -1.32 -15.08
CA LYS A 370 -12.29 -1.40 -16.26
C LYS A 370 -11.48 -1.38 -17.55
N SER A 371 -10.87 -2.51 -17.86
CA SER A 371 -10.83 -3.15 -19.19
C SER A 371 -9.71 -4.20 -19.20
N ILE A 372 -9.90 -5.26 -19.98
CA ILE A 372 -8.93 -6.34 -20.23
C ILE A 372 -8.85 -7.43 -19.14
N LEU A 373 -10.02 -8.02 -18.82
CA LEU A 373 -10.16 -9.48 -18.67
C LEU A 373 -10.89 -10.08 -19.91
N LYS A 374 -10.74 -9.42 -21.05
CA LYS A 374 -11.16 -9.91 -22.38
C LYS A 374 -9.99 -9.63 -23.32
N GLY A 375 -9.30 -10.66 -23.79
CA GLY A 375 -8.30 -10.51 -24.86
C GLY A 375 -6.97 -11.27 -24.75
N TYR A 376 -6.80 -12.27 -23.87
CA TYR A 376 -5.61 -13.15 -23.94
C TYR A 376 -5.92 -14.66 -23.78
N TYR A 377 -7.18 -15.04 -23.95
CA TYR A 377 -7.58 -16.38 -24.37
C TYR A 377 -8.59 -16.15 -25.49
N ASN A 378 -8.32 -16.73 -26.67
CA ASN A 378 -8.99 -16.60 -27.97
C ASN A 378 -8.27 -15.67 -28.97
N ASP A 379 -7.07 -16.09 -29.38
CA ASP A 379 -6.85 -16.69 -30.71
C ASP A 379 -6.21 -18.07 -30.41
N PHE A 380 -6.72 -19.23 -30.78
CA PHE A 380 -7.81 -19.64 -31.69
C PHE A 380 -9.20 -19.03 -31.46
#